data_AF-A0A835KT03-F1
#
_entry.id   AF-A0A835KT03-F1
#
_cell.length_a   1.000
_cell.length_b   1.000
_cell.length_c   1.000
_cell.angle_alpha   90.00
_cell.angle_beta   90.00
_cell.angle_gamma   90.00
#
_symmetry.space_group_name_H-M   'P 1'
#
loop_
_entity.id
_entity.type
_entity.pdbx_description
1 polymer ?
#
loop_
_entity_poly.entity_id
_entity_poly.type
_entity_poly.pdbx_seq_one_letter_code
_entity_poly.pdbx_strand_id
1 'polypeptide(L)'
;MAIPPQGRKAGDGKGGGGGLALASSDDGDNPSAAAELRALWGMAAPITALNCVVYLRAMVSVLCLGRLGPLDLAGGALAIGLTNITGHSVLFGLASGLEPLCAQAFGSRNHDLLTISLQRAMLLLFLAALPIALLWLNVGPILVALGQDPAISAPAAAYARFALPDLAAGVVLQPLRVYLRSQGITRPMAACSAIAVALHVPLSFGLVFGLGFGVRGVAAAQALTNTNMLLFLLAYIRWAGACDDTWRGWARPAAVASGLPGLVRLAVPSCVGVCLEWWWYEVVTVLAGYLPNPAAAVGAAGVLIQTTSLMYTVPMALGACVSTRVGNELGAGKPRRARMAAMVALACALAVGVFHLAWTSALSRQWVELFTTEAAVVRLASAAMPILGLCELGNCPQTTGCGVLRGTARPAVGARINLLSFYLVGTPVAVYLAFGGGGAGGVGFSGLWYGLLSAQATCVALVLAAVVWRTDWQVEAMRAKKLAGLELASSSSSPAAAAGEAESKRLVAANGEPAEDV
;
A
#
# COMPACT_ATOMS: atom_id res chain seq x y z
N MET A 1 -68.29 11.91 9.02
CA MET A 1 -67.89 12.60 7.78
C MET A 1 -66.40 12.35 7.57
N ALA A 2 -65.95 11.12 7.30
CA ALA A 2 -66.01 10.37 6.04
C ALA A 2 -65.13 10.97 4.91
N ILE A 3 -63.93 10.35 4.70
CA ILE A 3 -63.33 9.94 3.40
C ILE A 3 -62.84 11.07 2.44
N PRO A 4 -61.73 10.95 1.64
CA PRO A 4 -60.40 10.30 1.76
C PRO A 4 -59.29 11.15 0.99
N PRO A 5 -58.15 10.59 0.49
CA PRO A 5 -57.09 11.34 -0.21
C PRO A 5 -57.28 11.38 -1.75
N GLN A 6 -56.69 12.38 -2.42
CA GLN A 6 -56.37 12.49 -3.87
C GLN A 6 -55.80 13.92 -4.12
N GLY A 7 -54.87 14.21 -5.01
CA GLY A 7 -54.16 13.46 -6.03
C GLY A 7 -53.02 14.32 -6.60
N ARG A 8 -52.17 13.68 -7.42
CA ARG A 8 -51.10 14.27 -8.24
C ARG A 8 -51.55 15.56 -8.95
N LYS A 9 -50.68 16.57 -8.95
CA LYS A 9 -50.45 17.40 -10.15
C LYS A 9 -48.95 17.58 -10.39
N ALA A 10 -48.60 17.37 -11.65
CA ALA A 10 -47.27 17.49 -12.20
C ALA A 10 -46.78 18.94 -12.13
N GLY A 11 -45.51 19.12 -11.78
CA GLY A 11 -44.79 20.37 -11.90
C GLY A 11 -43.44 20.08 -12.53
N ASP A 12 -43.23 20.61 -13.73
CA ASP A 12 -42.00 20.56 -14.51
C ASP A 12 -40.78 20.98 -13.68
N GLY A 13 -39.91 20.02 -13.42
CA GLY A 13 -38.57 20.25 -12.91
C GLY A 13 -37.57 19.93 -14.01
N LYS A 14 -36.97 20.96 -14.61
CA LYS A 14 -35.75 20.85 -15.43
C LYS A 14 -34.66 20.16 -14.60
N GLY A 15 -34.52 18.84 -14.79
CA GLY A 15 -33.44 18.05 -14.22
C GLY A 15 -32.16 18.24 -15.03
N GLY A 16 -31.25 19.06 -14.51
CA GLY A 16 -29.83 19.02 -14.86
C GLY A 16 -29.19 17.80 -14.24
N GLY A 17 -29.52 16.62 -14.77
CA GLY A 17 -28.90 15.35 -14.39
C GLY A 17 -27.72 15.05 -15.31
N GLY A 18 -26.50 15.34 -14.85
CA GLY A 18 -25.26 14.82 -15.44
C GLY A 18 -25.11 13.32 -15.18
N GLY A 19 -26.02 12.52 -15.72
CA GLY A 19 -25.85 11.07 -15.81
C GLY A 19 -24.97 10.78 -17.02
N LEU A 20 -23.79 10.18 -16.81
CA LEU A 20 -23.09 9.50 -17.89
C LEU A 20 -23.98 8.34 -18.34
N ALA A 21 -24.79 8.61 -19.36
CA ALA A 21 -25.48 7.59 -20.13
C ALA A 21 -24.40 6.69 -20.75
N LEU A 22 -24.34 5.45 -20.26
CA LEU A 22 -23.67 4.35 -20.93
C LEU A 22 -24.38 4.13 -22.25
N ALA A 23 -23.84 4.70 -23.32
CA ALA A 23 -24.17 4.32 -24.67
C ALA A 23 -23.84 2.83 -24.83
N SER A 24 -24.87 2.03 -24.98
CA SER A 24 -24.80 0.71 -25.58
C SER A 24 -24.51 0.88 -27.07
N SER A 25 -23.23 1.03 -27.43
CA SER A 25 -22.74 0.63 -28.74
C SER A 25 -21.83 -0.57 -28.54
N ASP A 26 -22.17 -1.64 -29.26
CA ASP A 26 -21.37 -2.83 -29.47
C ASP A 26 -20.17 -2.49 -30.38
N ASP A 27 -19.39 -1.48 -29.99
CA ASP A 27 -18.14 -1.12 -30.64
C ASP A 27 -17.06 -2.06 -30.12
N GLY A 28 -16.50 -2.83 -31.05
CA GLY A 28 -15.55 -3.93 -30.80
C GLY A 28 -14.54 -3.66 -29.69
N ASP A 29 -14.27 -4.70 -28.92
CA ASP A 29 -13.40 -4.79 -27.74
C ASP A 29 -11.92 -4.48 -28.03
N ASN A 30 -11.64 -3.34 -28.66
CA ASN A 30 -10.32 -2.79 -28.89
C ASN A 30 -10.03 -1.78 -27.77
N PRO A 31 -9.22 -2.15 -26.77
CA PRO A 31 -8.85 -1.23 -25.71
C PRO A 31 -8.03 -0.07 -26.29
N SER A 32 -8.44 1.17 -25.99
CA SER A 32 -7.68 2.37 -26.35
C SER A 32 -6.72 2.74 -25.23
N ALA A 33 -5.43 2.83 -25.53
CA ALA A 33 -4.41 3.25 -24.56
C ALA A 33 -4.70 4.64 -23.96
N ALA A 34 -5.25 5.56 -24.75
CA ALA A 34 -5.62 6.90 -24.28
C ALA A 34 -6.81 6.87 -23.30
N ALA A 35 -7.79 5.99 -23.55
CA ALA A 35 -8.91 5.79 -22.63
C ALA A 35 -8.44 5.17 -21.30
N GLU A 36 -7.56 4.16 -21.38
CA GLU A 36 -6.99 3.55 -20.17
C GLU A 36 -6.09 4.51 -19.39
N LEU A 37 -5.30 5.32 -20.08
CA LEU A 37 -4.48 6.36 -19.44
C LEU A 37 -5.36 7.34 -18.65
N ARG A 38 -6.47 7.79 -19.24
CA ARG A 38 -7.42 8.70 -18.60
C ARG A 38 -8.10 8.05 -17.39
N ALA A 39 -8.52 6.79 -17.51
CA ALA A 39 -9.13 6.05 -16.41
C ALA A 39 -8.15 5.84 -15.25
N LEU A 40 -6.92 5.43 -15.56
CA LEU A 40 -5.86 5.20 -14.59
C LEU A 40 -5.50 6.48 -13.83
N TRP A 41 -5.23 7.58 -14.54
CA TRP A 41 -4.89 8.86 -13.91
C TRP A 41 -6.07 9.54 -13.21
N GLY A 42 -7.31 9.28 -13.65
CA GLY A 42 -8.51 9.70 -12.93
C GLY A 42 -8.56 9.16 -11.50
N MET A 43 -7.95 7.99 -11.24
CA MET A 43 -7.80 7.41 -9.92
C MET A 43 -6.44 7.75 -9.27
N ALA A 44 -5.35 7.64 -10.02
CA ALA A 44 -3.99 7.78 -9.50
C ALA A 44 -3.65 9.21 -9.13
N ALA A 45 -4.10 10.24 -9.86
CA ALA A 45 -3.77 11.63 -9.54
C ALA A 45 -4.30 12.07 -8.15
N PRO A 46 -5.58 11.85 -7.79
CA PRO A 46 -6.08 12.16 -6.46
C PRO A 46 -5.33 11.42 -5.34
N ILE A 47 -5.01 10.14 -5.55
CA ILE A 47 -4.30 9.33 -4.55
C ILE A 47 -2.82 9.76 -4.44
N THR A 48 -2.19 10.11 -5.55
CA THR A 48 -0.80 10.60 -5.57
C THR A 48 -0.70 11.95 -4.85
N ALA A 49 -1.56 12.90 -5.22
CA ALA A 49 -1.64 14.20 -4.55
C ALA A 49 -1.87 14.02 -3.05
N LEU A 50 -2.74 13.06 -2.68
CA LEU A 50 -2.93 12.70 -1.29
C LEU A 50 -1.65 12.16 -0.65
N ASN A 51 -1.00 11.16 -1.24
CA ASN A 51 0.17 10.52 -0.63
C ASN A 51 1.30 11.54 -0.42
N CYS A 52 1.46 12.52 -1.33
CA CYS A 52 2.37 13.66 -1.14
C CYS A 52 1.99 14.52 0.07
N VAL A 53 0.69 14.80 0.26
CA VAL A 53 0.21 15.53 1.44
C VAL A 53 0.44 14.70 2.71
N VAL A 54 0.16 13.40 2.70
CA VAL A 54 0.42 12.49 3.83
C VAL A 54 1.90 12.41 4.18
N TYR A 55 2.81 12.62 3.22
CA TYR A 55 4.24 12.70 3.51
C TYR A 55 4.60 13.87 4.44
N LEU A 56 3.87 14.99 4.38
CA LEU A 56 4.04 16.12 5.32
C LEU A 56 3.83 15.68 6.79
N ARG A 57 2.96 14.69 7.03
CA ARG A 57 2.72 14.12 8.36
C ARG A 57 4.00 13.54 8.97
N ALA A 58 4.75 12.77 8.17
CA ALA A 58 6.00 12.15 8.63
C ALA A 58 7.06 13.21 8.93
N MET A 59 7.18 14.22 8.05
CA MET A 59 8.10 15.34 8.25
C MET A 59 7.80 16.13 9.53
N VAL A 60 6.53 16.45 9.79
CA VAL A 60 6.09 17.18 10.99
C VAL A 60 6.38 16.37 12.25
N SER A 61 6.15 15.06 12.22
CA SER A 61 6.46 14.17 13.35
C SER A 61 7.95 14.19 13.70
N VAL A 62 8.83 14.04 12.70
CA VAL A 62 10.29 14.09 12.89
C VAL A 62 10.75 15.48 13.34
N LEU A 63 10.17 16.55 12.78
CA LEU A 63 10.45 17.93 13.20
C LEU A 63 10.10 18.16 14.67
N CYS A 64 8.93 17.71 15.12
CA CYS A 64 8.51 17.81 16.51
C CYS A 64 9.48 17.06 17.43
N LEU A 65 9.86 15.82 17.07
CA LEU A 65 10.84 15.03 17.82
C LEU A 65 12.21 15.73 17.89
N GLY A 66 12.69 16.28 16.78
CA GLY A 66 13.97 17.00 16.73
C GLY A 66 14.00 18.25 17.62
N ARG A 67 12.85 18.92 17.81
CA ARG A 67 12.72 20.07 18.72
C ARG A 67 12.61 19.69 20.20
N LEU A 68 12.18 18.47 20.54
CA LEU A 68 12.15 17.99 21.93
C LEU A 68 13.56 17.72 22.45
N GLY A 69 14.46 17.28 21.58
CA GLY A 69 15.87 17.11 21.87
C GLY A 69 16.42 15.76 21.40
N PRO A 70 17.75 15.53 21.53
CA PRO A 70 18.41 14.35 20.96
C PRO A 70 17.90 13.01 21.48
N LEU A 71 17.57 12.94 22.78
CA LEU A 71 17.08 11.71 23.41
C LEU A 71 15.69 11.31 22.90
N ASP A 72 14.77 12.26 22.88
CA ASP A 72 13.40 12.07 22.37
C ASP A 72 13.39 11.81 20.86
N LEU A 73 14.30 12.46 20.11
CA LEU A 73 14.50 12.16 18.70
C LEU A 73 14.96 10.73 18.48
N ALA A 74 15.97 10.26 19.22
CA ALA A 74 16.49 8.90 19.09
C ALA A 74 15.41 7.86 19.44
N GLY A 75 14.77 8.00 20.60
CA GLY A 75 13.72 7.07 21.03
C GLY A 75 12.45 7.14 20.18
N GLY A 76 12.04 8.34 19.78
CA GLY A 76 10.89 8.56 18.90
C GLY A 76 11.11 7.99 17.50
N ALA A 77 12.28 8.22 16.90
CA ALA A 77 12.64 7.63 15.60
C ALA A 77 12.70 6.10 15.68
N LEU A 78 13.30 5.54 16.73
CA LEU A 78 13.33 4.10 16.97
C LEU A 78 11.90 3.53 17.07
N ALA A 79 11.00 4.21 17.77
CA ALA A 79 9.61 3.77 17.88
C ALA A 79 8.85 3.89 16.56
N ILE A 80 9.04 4.97 15.79
CA ILE A 80 8.43 5.13 14.45
C ILE A 80 8.86 3.97 13.54
N GLY A 81 10.15 3.63 13.51
CA GLY A 81 10.65 2.47 12.76
C GLY A 81 10.05 1.17 13.26
N LEU A 82 10.07 0.93 14.57
CA LEU A 82 9.52 -0.29 15.18
C LEU A 82 8.01 -0.47 14.90
N THR A 83 7.20 0.58 15.08
CA THR A 83 5.75 0.49 14.81
C THR A 83 5.47 0.35 13.31
N ASN A 84 6.31 0.91 12.45
CA ASN A 84 6.23 0.71 11.00
C ASN A 84 6.50 -0.75 10.61
N ILE A 85 7.60 -1.34 11.08
CA ILE A 85 8.00 -2.73 10.82
C ILE A 85 6.96 -3.72 11.35
N THR A 86 6.51 -3.52 12.58
CA THR A 86 5.74 -4.55 13.29
C THR A 86 4.22 -4.38 13.16
N GLY A 87 3.74 -3.18 12.80
CA GLY A 87 2.31 -2.89 12.72
C GLY A 87 1.87 -2.28 11.40
N HIS A 88 2.32 -1.09 11.04
CA HIS A 88 1.76 -0.37 9.89
C HIS A 88 1.96 -1.11 8.56
N SER A 89 3.16 -1.64 8.31
CA SER A 89 3.45 -2.46 7.12
C SER A 89 2.60 -3.74 7.08
N VAL A 90 2.42 -4.40 8.24
CA VAL A 90 1.61 -5.62 8.38
C VAL A 90 0.14 -5.35 8.08
N LEU A 91 -0.47 -4.34 8.70
CA LEU A 91 -1.87 -3.98 8.47
C LEU A 91 -2.11 -3.55 7.02
N PHE A 92 -1.21 -2.73 6.46
CA PHE A 92 -1.29 -2.31 5.07
C PHE A 92 -1.20 -3.51 4.13
N GLY A 93 -0.23 -4.38 4.34
CA GLY A 93 0.02 -5.54 3.49
C GLY A 93 -1.09 -6.60 3.56
N LEU A 94 -1.65 -6.87 4.75
CA LEU A 94 -2.83 -7.72 4.90
C LEU A 94 -4.05 -7.13 4.19
N ALA A 95 -4.28 -5.82 4.33
CA ALA A 95 -5.37 -5.13 3.63
C ALA A 95 -5.20 -5.17 2.11
N SER A 96 -3.97 -5.10 1.58
CA SER A 96 -3.72 -5.24 0.13
C SER A 96 -4.14 -6.59 -0.44
N GLY A 97 -4.27 -7.64 0.37
CA GLY A 97 -4.84 -8.93 -0.06
C GLY A 97 -6.31 -8.86 -0.45
N LEU A 98 -7.04 -7.83 0.02
CA LEU A 98 -8.43 -7.58 -0.31
C LEU A 98 -8.61 -7.03 -1.74
N GLU A 99 -7.57 -6.41 -2.32
CA GLU A 99 -7.63 -5.75 -3.62
C GLU A 99 -8.23 -6.61 -4.74
N PRO A 100 -7.74 -7.84 -5.02
CA PRO A 100 -8.34 -8.70 -6.03
C PRO A 100 -9.81 -9.02 -5.77
N LEU A 101 -10.16 -9.32 -4.52
CA LEU A 101 -11.53 -9.71 -4.16
C LEU A 101 -12.50 -8.56 -4.39
N CYS A 102 -12.22 -7.38 -3.85
CA CYS A 102 -13.10 -6.22 -4.04
C CYS A 102 -13.16 -5.77 -5.50
N ALA A 103 -12.03 -5.73 -6.20
CA ALA A 103 -12.00 -5.26 -7.58
C ALA A 103 -12.74 -6.23 -8.52
N GLN A 104 -12.47 -7.53 -8.42
CA GLN A 104 -13.13 -8.53 -9.27
C GLN A 104 -14.63 -8.69 -8.90
N ALA A 105 -14.99 -8.58 -7.63
CA ALA A 105 -16.38 -8.56 -7.19
C ALA A 105 -17.14 -7.34 -7.74
N PHE A 106 -16.53 -6.15 -7.69
CA PHE A 106 -17.13 -4.95 -8.26
C PHE A 106 -17.26 -5.05 -9.79
N GLY A 107 -16.20 -5.51 -10.48
CA GLY A 107 -16.20 -5.72 -11.93
C GLY A 107 -17.28 -6.70 -12.41
N SER A 108 -17.51 -7.77 -11.65
CA SER A 108 -18.57 -8.76 -11.92
C SER A 108 -19.96 -8.36 -11.40
N ARG A 109 -20.11 -7.18 -10.81
CA ARG A 109 -21.33 -6.69 -10.13
C ARG A 109 -21.81 -7.58 -8.97
N ASN A 110 -20.91 -8.36 -8.38
CA ASN A 110 -21.18 -9.17 -7.20
C ASN A 110 -21.01 -8.32 -5.92
N HIS A 111 -22.03 -7.52 -5.62
CA HIS A 111 -22.03 -6.59 -4.48
C HIS A 111 -22.09 -7.28 -3.11
N ASP A 112 -22.64 -8.50 -3.04
CA ASP A 112 -22.65 -9.32 -1.83
C ASP A 112 -21.22 -9.76 -1.47
N LEU A 113 -20.48 -10.26 -2.46
CA LEU A 113 -19.07 -10.59 -2.30
C LEU A 113 -18.25 -9.36 -1.90
N LEU A 114 -18.44 -8.24 -2.61
CA LEU A 114 -17.75 -6.98 -2.31
C LEU A 114 -17.95 -6.55 -0.84
N THR A 115 -19.18 -6.63 -0.34
CA THR A 115 -19.55 -6.29 1.04
C THR A 115 -18.95 -7.25 2.07
N ILE A 116 -19.07 -8.56 1.84
CA ILE A 116 -18.60 -9.55 2.81
C ILE A 116 -17.06 -9.62 2.86
N SER A 117 -16.37 -9.37 1.75
CA SER A 117 -14.90 -9.30 1.72
C SER A 117 -14.36 -8.16 2.59
N LEU A 118 -15.03 -6.99 2.61
CA LEU A 118 -14.67 -5.87 3.51
C LEU A 118 -14.78 -6.31 4.98
N GLN A 119 -15.86 -6.98 5.36
CA GLN A 119 -16.08 -7.47 6.72
C GLN A 119 -15.04 -8.51 7.14
N ARG A 120 -14.68 -9.42 6.23
CA ARG A 120 -13.62 -10.41 6.44
C ARG A 120 -12.26 -9.77 6.64
N ALA A 121 -11.93 -8.74 5.87
CA ALA A 121 -10.68 -8.02 6.02
C ALA A 121 -10.61 -7.25 7.35
N MET A 122 -11.71 -6.61 7.79
CA MET A 122 -11.76 -5.99 9.12
C MET A 122 -11.56 -7.02 10.24
N LEU A 123 -12.17 -8.21 10.13
CA LEU A 123 -11.95 -9.30 11.09
C LEU A 123 -10.49 -9.78 11.08
N LEU A 124 -9.91 -10.00 9.89
CA LEU A 124 -8.52 -10.44 9.74
C LEU A 124 -7.54 -9.42 10.35
N LEU A 125 -7.71 -8.13 10.05
CA LEU A 125 -6.86 -7.07 10.58
C LEU A 125 -7.05 -6.90 12.09
N PHE A 126 -8.26 -7.07 12.61
CA PHE A 126 -8.52 -7.07 14.05
C PHE A 126 -7.72 -8.19 14.74
N LEU A 127 -7.80 -9.42 14.22
CA LEU A 127 -7.06 -10.56 14.76
C LEU A 127 -5.54 -10.34 14.68
N ALA A 128 -5.04 -9.74 13.59
CA ALA A 128 -3.62 -9.40 13.45
C ALA A 128 -3.19 -8.26 14.40
N ALA A 129 -4.07 -7.30 14.69
CA ALA A 129 -3.77 -6.19 15.58
C ALA A 129 -3.60 -6.62 17.04
N LEU A 130 -4.20 -7.74 17.48
CA LEU A 130 -4.06 -8.24 18.86
C LEU A 130 -2.59 -8.57 19.25
N PRO A 131 -1.85 -9.44 18.53
CA PRO A 131 -0.45 -9.70 18.86
C PRO A 131 0.44 -8.46 18.66
N ILE A 132 0.12 -7.58 17.71
CA ILE A 132 0.85 -6.32 17.50
C ILE A 132 0.67 -5.38 18.70
N ALA A 133 -0.55 -5.26 19.22
CA ALA A 133 -0.82 -4.46 20.41
C ALA A 133 -0.09 -5.01 21.64
N LEU A 134 -0.08 -6.33 21.83
CA LEU A 134 0.68 -6.98 22.91
C LEU A 134 2.18 -6.70 22.79
N LEU A 135 2.73 -6.76 21.57
CA LEU A 135 4.12 -6.39 21.30
C LEU A 135 4.38 -4.92 21.68
N TRP A 136 3.54 -3.99 21.23
CA TRP A 136 3.71 -2.55 21.46
C TRP A 136 3.63 -2.15 22.95
N LEU A 137 2.78 -2.83 23.72
CA LEU A 137 2.72 -2.65 25.17
C LEU A 137 4.04 -3.03 25.89
N ASN A 138 4.80 -3.96 25.30
CA ASN A 138 6.04 -4.53 25.84
C ASN A 138 7.31 -4.01 25.17
N VAL A 139 7.24 -2.98 24.32
CA VAL A 139 8.41 -2.42 23.60
C VAL A 139 9.55 -2.03 24.53
N GLY A 140 9.27 -1.41 25.68
CA GLY A 140 10.31 -0.98 26.63
C GLY A 140 11.19 -2.13 27.11
N PRO A 141 10.62 -3.14 27.79
CA PRO A 141 11.35 -4.33 28.21
C PRO A 141 12.05 -5.07 27.06
N ILE A 142 11.42 -5.15 25.88
CA ILE A 142 12.01 -5.82 24.71
C ILE A 142 13.26 -5.07 24.24
N LEU A 143 13.21 -3.74 24.10
CA LEU A 143 14.35 -2.95 23.67
C LEU A 143 15.52 -3.05 24.64
N VAL A 144 15.25 -2.99 25.96
CA VAL A 144 16.27 -3.18 26.99
C VAL A 144 16.88 -4.59 26.92
N ALA A 145 16.05 -5.63 26.71
CA ALA A 145 16.54 -7.00 26.53
C ALA A 145 17.40 -7.18 25.27
N LEU A 146 17.15 -6.37 24.23
CA LEU A 146 17.96 -6.29 23.02
C LEU A 146 19.22 -5.41 23.19
N GLY A 147 19.50 -4.93 24.41
CA GLY A 147 20.68 -4.15 24.75
C GLY A 147 20.59 -2.65 24.44
N GLN A 148 19.38 -2.12 24.17
CA GLN A 148 19.21 -0.67 24.03
C GLN A 148 19.30 0.05 25.38
N ASP A 149 19.77 1.29 25.34
CA ASP A 149 19.80 2.17 26.51
C ASP A 149 18.36 2.35 27.06
N PRO A 150 18.12 2.12 28.37
CA PRO A 150 16.83 2.38 29.00
C PRO A 150 16.29 3.80 28.78
N ALA A 151 17.18 4.81 28.68
CA ALA A 151 16.81 6.20 28.43
C ALA A 151 16.27 6.42 27.01
N ILE A 152 16.72 5.64 26.02
CA ILE A 152 16.18 5.64 24.64
C ILE A 152 14.92 4.77 24.56
N SER A 153 14.93 3.65 25.29
CA SER A 153 13.82 2.68 25.32
C SER A 153 12.55 3.26 25.94
N ALA A 154 12.67 4.14 26.94
CA ALA A 154 11.54 4.77 27.62
C ALA A 154 10.66 5.65 26.71
N PRO A 155 11.19 6.66 25.97
CA PRO A 155 10.41 7.42 25.00
C PRO A 155 9.87 6.54 23.87
N ALA A 156 10.62 5.52 23.44
CA ALA A 156 10.15 4.59 22.42
C ALA A 156 8.92 3.79 22.87
N ALA A 157 8.94 3.28 24.10
CA ALA A 157 7.81 2.58 24.71
C ALA A 157 6.60 3.51 24.93
N ALA A 158 6.84 4.77 25.32
CA ALA A 158 5.79 5.76 25.48
C ALA A 158 5.09 6.06 24.15
N TYR A 159 5.85 6.21 23.05
CA TYR A 159 5.32 6.35 21.70
C TYR A 159 4.44 5.15 21.32
N ALA A 160 4.97 3.93 21.44
CA ALA A 160 4.29 2.71 21.01
C ALA A 160 2.93 2.50 21.71
N ARG A 161 2.85 2.81 23.01
CA ARG A 161 1.57 2.77 23.76
C ARG A 161 0.55 3.79 23.25
N PHE A 162 1.00 5.01 22.96
CA PHE A 162 0.12 6.06 22.41
C PHE A 162 -0.23 5.84 20.93
N ALA A 163 0.47 4.94 20.23
CA ALA A 163 0.15 4.54 18.86
C ALA A 163 -0.96 3.47 18.79
N LEU A 164 -1.36 2.84 19.90
CA LEU A 164 -2.42 1.81 19.91
C LEU A 164 -3.77 2.27 19.29
N PRO A 165 -4.26 3.51 19.52
CA PRO A 165 -5.46 3.97 18.84
C PRO A 165 -5.27 4.10 17.32
N ASP A 166 -4.05 4.41 16.85
CA ASP A 166 -3.72 4.43 15.43
C ASP A 166 -3.81 3.03 14.81
N LEU A 167 -3.31 2.02 15.52
CA LEU A 167 -3.44 0.61 15.15
C LEU A 167 -4.92 0.22 15.02
N ALA A 168 -5.75 0.59 16.00
CA ALA A 168 -7.19 0.33 16.00
C ALA A 168 -7.91 1.03 14.83
N ALA A 169 -7.60 2.30 14.56
CA ALA A 169 -8.14 3.01 13.39
C ALA A 169 -7.75 2.31 12.08
N GLY A 170 -6.51 1.82 11.99
CA GLY A 170 -5.98 1.07 10.84
C GLY A 170 -6.78 -0.18 10.50
N VAL A 171 -7.34 -0.88 11.49
CA VAL A 171 -8.15 -2.10 11.29
C VAL A 171 -9.35 -1.85 10.38
N VAL A 172 -9.97 -0.68 10.50
CA VAL A 172 -11.15 -0.29 9.69
C VAL A 172 -10.72 0.52 8.47
N LEU A 173 -9.79 1.46 8.65
CA LEU A 173 -9.41 2.41 7.62
C LEU A 173 -8.75 1.75 6.42
N GLN A 174 -7.87 0.76 6.62
CA GLN A 174 -7.14 0.14 5.51
C GLN A 174 -8.07 -0.66 4.58
N PRO A 175 -8.92 -1.58 5.08
CA PRO A 175 -9.88 -2.28 4.23
C PRO A 175 -10.89 -1.33 3.57
N LEU A 176 -11.34 -0.30 4.29
CA LEU A 176 -12.28 0.69 3.76
C LEU A 176 -11.70 1.46 2.57
N ARG A 177 -10.41 1.84 2.61
CA ARG A 177 -9.72 2.47 1.48
C ARG A 177 -9.72 1.56 0.25
N VAL A 178 -9.46 0.26 0.43
CA VAL A 178 -9.48 -0.71 -0.69
C VAL A 178 -10.89 -0.86 -1.25
N TYR A 179 -11.90 -0.96 -0.39
CA TYR A 179 -13.31 -1.07 -0.76
C TYR A 179 -13.78 0.12 -1.60
N LEU A 180 -13.52 1.35 -1.14
CA LEU A 180 -13.89 2.59 -1.83
C LEU A 180 -13.13 2.76 -3.15
N ARG A 181 -11.82 2.50 -3.14
CA ARG A 181 -10.99 2.60 -4.36
C ARG A 181 -11.44 1.61 -5.42
N SER A 182 -11.81 0.38 -5.04
CA SER A 182 -12.29 -0.65 -5.98
C SER A 182 -13.52 -0.21 -6.78
N GLN A 183 -14.34 0.66 -6.18
CA GLN A 183 -15.53 1.26 -6.79
C GLN A 183 -15.25 2.57 -7.55
N GLY A 184 -14.00 3.04 -7.56
CA GLY A 184 -13.62 4.32 -8.17
C GLY A 184 -13.85 5.57 -7.30
N ILE A 185 -14.17 5.40 -6.01
CA ILE A 185 -14.47 6.50 -5.07
C ILE A 185 -13.17 7.13 -4.53
N THR A 186 -12.27 7.57 -5.42
CA THR A 186 -10.90 8.02 -5.05
C THR A 186 -10.81 9.51 -4.72
N ARG A 187 -11.62 10.37 -5.36
CA ARG A 187 -11.61 11.82 -5.08
C ARG A 187 -12.10 12.17 -3.67
N PRO A 188 -13.21 11.60 -3.17
CA PRO A 188 -13.64 11.85 -1.79
C PRO A 188 -12.64 11.31 -0.78
N MET A 189 -12.06 10.13 -1.05
CA MET A 189 -10.94 9.61 -0.25
C MET A 189 -9.79 10.62 -0.17
N ALA A 190 -9.36 11.18 -1.29
CA ALA A 190 -8.32 12.21 -1.33
C ALA A 190 -8.69 13.45 -0.50
N ALA A 191 -9.92 13.97 -0.66
CA ALA A 191 -10.40 15.15 0.06
C ALA A 191 -10.46 14.94 1.58
N CYS A 192 -11.09 13.85 2.05
CA CYS A 192 -11.16 13.53 3.49
C CYS A 192 -9.77 13.42 4.11
N SER A 193 -8.85 12.80 3.39
CA SER A 193 -7.48 12.60 3.87
C SER A 193 -6.68 13.91 3.88
N ALA A 194 -6.85 14.77 2.87
CA ALA A 194 -6.23 16.09 2.84
C ALA A 194 -6.69 16.96 4.01
N ILE A 195 -7.99 16.93 4.35
CA ILE A 195 -8.52 17.64 5.53
C ILE A 195 -7.90 17.07 6.81
N ALA A 196 -7.83 15.75 6.95
CA ALA A 196 -7.23 15.11 8.13
C ALA A 196 -5.74 15.45 8.31
N VAL A 197 -4.98 15.55 7.22
CA VAL A 197 -3.58 15.97 7.24
C VAL A 197 -3.44 17.47 7.50
N ALA A 198 -4.31 18.32 6.96
CA ALA A 198 -4.30 19.74 7.29
C ALA A 198 -4.48 19.98 8.80
N LEU A 199 -5.32 19.17 9.45
CA LEU A 199 -5.48 19.17 10.91
C LEU A 199 -4.26 18.59 11.65
N HIS A 200 -3.43 17.77 11.01
CA HIS A 200 -2.29 17.12 11.65
C HIS A 200 -1.26 18.11 12.19
N VAL A 201 -0.98 19.19 11.45
CA VAL A 201 0.03 20.20 11.85
C VAL A 201 -0.36 20.88 13.17
N PRO A 202 -1.52 21.55 13.30
CA PRO A 202 -1.90 22.18 14.57
C PRO A 202 -2.08 21.15 15.69
N LEU A 203 -2.59 19.94 15.40
CA LEU A 203 -2.68 18.86 16.40
C LEU A 203 -1.30 18.47 16.92
N SER A 204 -0.31 18.32 16.04
CA SER A 204 1.05 17.95 16.44
C SER A 204 1.68 19.00 17.34
N PHE A 205 1.68 20.27 16.95
CA PHE A 205 2.24 21.33 17.79
C PHE A 205 1.47 21.51 19.10
N GLY A 206 0.14 21.45 19.06
CA GLY A 206 -0.72 21.58 20.24
C GLY A 206 -0.52 20.45 21.24
N LEU A 207 -0.47 19.19 20.80
CA LEU A 207 -0.27 18.04 21.69
C LEU A 207 1.17 17.96 22.21
N VAL A 208 2.16 18.12 21.32
CA VAL A 208 3.57 17.95 21.68
C VAL A 208 4.03 19.06 22.62
N PHE A 209 3.80 20.33 22.25
CA PHE A 209 4.34 21.49 22.97
C PHE A 209 3.29 22.21 23.80
N GLY A 210 2.08 22.40 23.28
CA GLY A 210 1.01 23.13 23.98
C GLY A 210 0.51 22.42 25.25
N LEU A 211 0.27 21.11 25.16
CA LEU A 211 -0.13 20.26 26.28
C LEU A 211 1.06 19.56 26.96
N GLY A 212 2.28 19.72 26.42
CA GLY A 212 3.49 19.12 26.97
C GLY A 212 3.54 17.59 26.92
N PHE A 213 2.86 16.94 25.96
CA PHE A 213 2.88 15.48 25.86
C PHE A 213 4.19 14.92 25.28
N GLY A 214 5.07 15.77 24.75
CA GLY A 214 6.36 15.36 24.18
C GLY A 214 6.19 14.28 23.11
N VAL A 215 6.97 13.20 23.20
CA VAL A 215 6.92 12.06 22.26
C VAL A 215 5.53 11.41 22.19
N ARG A 216 4.79 11.36 23.31
CA ARG A 216 3.41 10.83 23.34
C ARG A 216 2.48 11.67 22.47
N GLY A 217 2.73 12.99 22.42
CA GLY A 217 2.00 13.93 21.58
C GLY A 217 2.17 13.65 20.10
N VAL A 218 3.35 13.20 19.67
CA VAL A 218 3.61 12.81 18.27
C VAL A 218 2.78 11.59 17.88
N ALA A 219 2.79 10.54 18.71
CA ALA A 219 1.97 9.35 18.49
C ALA A 219 0.46 9.66 18.53
N ALA A 220 0.02 10.47 19.49
CA ALA A 220 -1.38 10.88 19.62
C ALA A 220 -1.86 11.71 18.41
N ALA A 221 -1.04 12.64 17.90
CA ALA A 221 -1.36 13.42 16.72
C ALA A 221 -1.54 12.51 15.48
N GLN A 222 -0.69 11.49 15.34
CA GLN A 222 -0.81 10.50 14.26
C GLN A 222 -2.12 9.70 14.39
N ALA A 223 -2.42 9.20 15.59
CA ALA A 223 -3.64 8.44 15.86
C ALA A 223 -4.90 9.27 15.58
N LEU A 224 -4.94 10.53 16.01
CA LEU A 224 -6.05 11.43 15.74
C LEU A 224 -6.18 11.75 14.25
N THR A 225 -5.09 11.92 13.51
CA THR A 225 -5.15 12.15 12.06
C THR A 225 -5.79 10.97 11.32
N ASN A 226 -5.39 9.74 11.60
CA ASN A 226 -6.01 8.57 10.96
C ASN A 226 -7.45 8.34 11.43
N THR A 227 -7.73 8.61 12.71
CA THR A 227 -9.11 8.54 13.23
C THR A 227 -10.01 9.57 12.56
N ASN A 228 -9.55 10.83 12.43
CA ASN A 228 -10.27 11.89 11.72
C ASN A 228 -10.52 11.50 10.27
N MET A 229 -9.51 10.94 9.59
CA MET A 229 -9.68 10.46 8.22
C MET A 229 -10.76 9.37 8.11
N LEU A 230 -10.77 8.41 9.03
CA LEU A 230 -11.81 7.38 9.10
C LEU A 230 -13.19 8.00 9.31
N LEU A 231 -13.33 8.90 10.27
CA LEU A 231 -14.59 9.57 10.58
C LEU A 231 -15.12 10.38 9.39
N PHE A 232 -14.24 11.13 8.70
CA PHE A 232 -14.62 11.88 7.51
C PHE A 232 -15.07 10.98 6.37
N LEU A 233 -14.43 9.81 6.18
CA LEU A 233 -14.86 8.85 5.17
C LEU A 233 -16.21 8.23 5.51
N LEU A 234 -16.42 7.83 6.76
CA LEU A 234 -17.71 7.27 7.21
C LEU A 234 -18.84 8.30 7.09
N ALA A 235 -18.57 9.56 7.45
CA ALA A 235 -19.52 10.66 7.27
C ALA A 235 -19.85 10.88 5.78
N TYR A 236 -18.83 10.90 4.91
CA TYR A 236 -19.02 11.01 3.46
C TYR A 236 -19.89 9.88 2.91
N ILE A 237 -19.57 8.62 3.24
CA ILE A 237 -20.35 7.45 2.80
C ILE A 237 -21.82 7.60 3.21
N ARG A 238 -22.06 7.99 4.48
CA ARG A 238 -23.39 8.09 5.06
C ARG A 238 -24.23 9.25 4.52
N TRP A 239 -23.62 10.39 4.21
CA TRP A 239 -24.33 11.59 3.74
C TRP A 239 -24.47 11.67 2.24
N ALA A 240 -23.47 11.18 1.48
CA ALA A 240 -23.52 11.16 0.03
C ALA A 240 -24.22 9.94 -0.55
N GLY A 241 -24.60 8.95 0.27
CA GLY A 241 -25.14 7.68 -0.20
C GLY A 241 -24.17 6.91 -1.10
N ALA A 242 -22.86 7.14 -0.94
CA ALA A 242 -21.84 6.77 -1.93
C ALA A 242 -21.69 5.25 -2.13
N CYS A 243 -22.23 4.45 -1.21
CA CYS A 243 -22.19 2.99 -1.27
C CYS A 243 -23.58 2.36 -1.12
N ASP A 244 -24.67 3.11 -1.30
CA ASP A 244 -26.03 2.58 -1.10
C ASP A 244 -26.36 1.46 -2.09
N ASP A 245 -25.86 1.55 -3.33
CA ASP A 245 -26.06 0.53 -4.36
C ASP A 245 -25.22 -0.74 -4.14
N THR A 246 -24.09 -0.63 -3.44
CA THR A 246 -23.08 -1.69 -3.30
C THR A 246 -23.06 -2.34 -1.92
N TRP A 247 -23.46 -1.63 -0.87
CA TRP A 247 -23.49 -2.14 0.50
C TRP A 247 -24.70 -3.04 0.73
N ARG A 248 -24.44 -4.27 1.18
CA ARG A 248 -25.47 -5.30 1.42
C ARG A 248 -25.77 -5.57 2.90
N GLY A 249 -25.24 -4.72 3.79
CA GLY A 249 -25.42 -4.86 5.23
C GLY A 249 -24.43 -5.81 5.89
N TRP A 250 -24.55 -5.94 7.21
CA TRP A 250 -23.68 -6.79 8.02
C TRP A 250 -24.05 -8.27 7.84
N ALA A 251 -23.07 -9.08 7.47
CA ALA A 251 -23.23 -10.51 7.36
C ALA A 251 -23.18 -11.18 8.74
N ARG A 252 -23.76 -12.38 8.85
CA ARG A 252 -23.67 -13.18 10.08
C ARG A 252 -22.20 -13.54 10.35
N PRO A 253 -21.74 -13.55 11.62
CA PRO A 253 -20.35 -13.87 11.96
C PRO A 253 -19.84 -15.18 11.34
N ALA A 254 -20.68 -16.22 11.29
CA ALA A 254 -20.33 -17.50 10.67
C ALA A 254 -20.03 -17.39 9.16
N ALA A 255 -20.76 -16.54 8.42
CA ALA A 255 -20.55 -16.33 6.99
C ALA A 255 -19.30 -15.48 6.71
N VAL A 256 -18.97 -14.56 7.61
CA VAL A 256 -17.70 -13.83 7.58
C VAL A 256 -16.56 -14.82 7.80
N ALA A 257 -16.62 -15.60 8.88
CA ALA A 257 -15.57 -16.55 9.26
C ALA A 257 -15.31 -17.64 8.21
N SER A 258 -16.34 -18.17 7.54
CA SER A 258 -16.19 -19.28 6.57
C SER A 258 -15.31 -18.94 5.36
N GLY A 259 -15.27 -17.67 4.93
CA GLY A 259 -14.43 -17.23 3.81
C GLY A 259 -13.06 -16.67 4.21
N LEU A 260 -12.71 -16.71 5.50
CA LEU A 260 -11.43 -16.19 5.99
C LEU A 260 -10.22 -16.93 5.40
N PRO A 261 -10.21 -18.28 5.23
CA PRO A 261 -9.09 -18.98 4.61
C PRO A 261 -8.78 -18.52 3.18
N GLY A 262 -9.82 -18.24 2.38
CA GLY A 262 -9.67 -17.72 1.02
C GLY A 262 -9.00 -16.33 1.00
N LEU A 263 -9.43 -15.44 1.89
CA LEU A 263 -8.79 -14.13 2.06
C LEU A 263 -7.34 -14.27 2.56
N VAL A 264 -7.07 -15.14 3.53
CA VAL A 264 -5.72 -15.36 4.09
C VAL A 264 -4.73 -15.80 3.02
N ARG A 265 -5.16 -16.67 2.08
CA ARG A 265 -4.33 -17.12 0.94
C ARG A 265 -3.87 -15.97 0.03
N LEU A 266 -4.59 -14.85 0.01
CA LEU A 266 -4.23 -13.65 -0.75
C LEU A 266 -3.54 -12.59 0.14
N ALA A 267 -3.98 -12.45 1.39
CA ALA A 267 -3.50 -11.46 2.34
C ALA A 267 -2.11 -11.76 2.88
N VAL A 268 -1.80 -13.01 3.23
CA VAL A 268 -0.47 -13.35 3.77
C VAL A 268 0.63 -13.10 2.73
N PRO A 269 0.53 -13.56 1.47
CA PRO A 269 1.58 -13.26 0.50
C PRO A 269 1.66 -11.76 0.16
N SER A 270 0.53 -11.05 0.13
CA SER A 270 0.55 -9.58 -0.04
C SER A 270 1.27 -8.88 1.11
N CYS A 271 1.02 -9.33 2.34
CA CYS A 271 1.68 -8.84 3.55
C CYS A 271 3.18 -9.09 3.50
N VAL A 272 3.60 -10.31 3.19
CA VAL A 272 5.02 -10.66 3.04
C VAL A 272 5.68 -9.80 1.98
N GLY A 273 5.05 -9.63 0.81
CA GLY A 273 5.60 -8.80 -0.27
C GLY A 273 5.85 -7.34 0.15
N VAL A 274 4.87 -6.71 0.82
CA VAL A 274 5.00 -5.34 1.34
C VAL A 274 6.04 -5.26 2.45
N CYS A 275 5.99 -6.18 3.42
CA CYS A 275 6.90 -6.16 4.57
C CYS A 275 8.36 -6.34 4.14
N LEU A 276 8.65 -7.28 3.24
CA LEU A 276 10.00 -7.51 2.73
C LEU A 276 10.59 -6.25 2.07
N GLU A 277 9.77 -5.49 1.36
CA GLU A 277 10.20 -4.25 0.72
C GLU A 277 10.48 -3.15 1.75
N TRP A 278 9.61 -2.98 2.75
CA TRP A 278 9.73 -1.91 3.74
C TRP A 278 10.82 -2.20 4.77
N TRP A 279 10.92 -3.45 5.24
CA TRP A 279 11.93 -3.87 6.21
C TRP A 279 13.34 -3.79 5.67
N TRP A 280 13.52 -3.87 4.34
CA TRP A 280 14.83 -3.75 3.72
C TRP A 280 15.48 -2.38 3.99
N TYR A 281 14.71 -1.29 4.01
CA TYR A 281 15.24 0.05 4.33
C TYR A 281 15.74 0.14 5.78
N GLU A 282 15.11 -0.57 6.69
CA GLU A 282 15.53 -0.65 8.11
C GLU A 282 16.81 -1.46 8.24
N VAL A 283 16.95 -2.55 7.47
CA VAL A 283 18.21 -3.30 7.36
C VAL A 283 19.33 -2.38 6.87
N VAL A 284 19.08 -1.52 5.88
CA VAL A 284 20.09 -0.55 5.40
C VAL A 284 20.48 0.44 6.48
N THR A 285 19.52 0.99 7.24
CA THR A 285 19.82 1.88 8.36
C THR A 285 20.72 1.20 9.38
N VAL A 286 20.41 -0.06 9.74
CA VAL A 286 21.23 -0.85 10.66
C VAL A 286 22.64 -1.09 10.09
N LEU A 287 22.76 -1.51 8.82
CA LEU A 287 24.05 -1.71 8.17
C LEU A 287 24.87 -0.41 8.09
N ALA A 288 24.24 0.74 7.81
CA ALA A 288 24.90 2.03 7.82
C ALA A 288 25.54 2.35 9.19
N GLY A 289 24.91 1.90 10.29
CA GLY A 289 25.42 2.01 11.65
C GLY A 289 26.68 1.18 11.95
N TYR A 290 27.06 0.24 11.08
CA TYR A 290 28.30 -0.53 11.20
C TYR A 290 29.45 0.01 10.33
N LEU A 291 29.22 1.07 9.56
CA LEU A 291 30.27 1.71 8.77
C LEU A 291 31.22 2.54 9.66
N PRO A 292 32.47 2.82 9.22
CA PRO A 292 33.49 3.50 10.04
C PRO A 292 33.09 4.85 10.63
N ASN A 293 32.20 5.60 9.96
CA ASN A 293 31.59 6.81 10.51
C ASN A 293 30.06 6.60 10.61
N PRO A 294 29.58 5.96 11.69
CA PRO A 294 28.20 5.52 11.80
C PRO A 294 27.23 6.69 11.92
N ALA A 295 27.61 7.78 12.60
CA ALA A 295 26.77 8.96 12.73
C ALA A 295 26.46 9.60 11.36
N ALA A 296 27.50 9.84 10.55
CA ALA A 296 27.32 10.42 9.23
C ALA A 296 26.61 9.46 8.26
N ALA A 297 26.92 8.15 8.33
CA ALA A 297 26.31 7.15 7.46
C ALA A 297 24.82 6.94 7.77
N VAL A 298 24.45 6.83 9.04
CA VAL A 298 23.03 6.73 9.47
C VAL A 298 22.29 8.02 9.14
N GLY A 299 22.89 9.19 9.39
CA GLY A 299 22.31 10.47 8.98
C GLY A 299 22.04 10.56 7.48
N ALA A 300 23.00 10.11 6.66
CA ALA A 300 22.85 10.09 5.21
C ALA A 300 21.80 9.07 4.74
N ALA A 301 21.77 7.88 5.36
CA ALA A 301 20.72 6.88 5.12
C ALA A 301 19.33 7.44 5.44
N GLY A 302 19.19 8.16 6.56
CA GLY A 302 17.95 8.83 6.94
C GLY A 302 17.45 9.82 5.87
N VAL A 303 18.33 10.70 5.36
CA VAL A 303 17.97 11.64 4.28
C VAL A 303 17.53 10.90 3.02
N LEU A 304 18.23 9.84 2.64
CA LEU A 304 17.91 9.07 1.44
C LEU A 304 16.61 8.26 1.60
N ILE A 305 16.36 7.64 2.75
CA ILE A 305 15.12 6.93 3.05
C ILE A 305 13.92 7.89 3.05
N GLN A 306 14.07 9.09 3.61
CA GLN A 306 13.04 10.13 3.51
C GLN A 306 12.79 10.51 2.04
N THR A 307 13.85 10.66 1.25
CA THR A 307 13.76 10.97 -0.17
C THR A 307 13.05 9.87 -0.96
N THR A 308 13.41 8.60 -0.74
CA THR A 308 12.72 7.44 -1.32
C THR A 308 11.28 7.35 -0.88
N SER A 309 10.97 7.64 0.39
CA SER A 309 9.60 7.62 0.90
C SER A 309 8.71 8.65 0.20
N LEU A 310 9.26 9.83 -0.12
CA LEU A 310 8.56 10.84 -0.95
C LEU A 310 8.33 10.33 -2.37
N MET A 311 9.36 9.78 -3.01
CA MET A 311 9.27 9.23 -4.37
C MET A 311 8.28 8.06 -4.47
N TYR A 312 8.25 7.18 -3.46
CA TYR A 312 7.40 6.01 -3.39
C TYR A 312 5.88 6.31 -3.31
N THR A 313 5.50 7.56 -3.04
CA THR A 313 4.10 8.00 -3.04
C THR A 313 3.38 7.78 -4.38
N VAL A 314 4.07 8.01 -5.50
CA VAL A 314 3.52 7.86 -6.86
C VAL A 314 3.42 6.39 -7.26
N PRO A 315 4.48 5.55 -7.16
CA PRO A 315 4.40 4.12 -7.45
C PRO A 315 3.38 3.38 -6.60
N MET A 316 3.26 3.72 -5.31
CA MET A 316 2.26 3.12 -4.43
C MET A 316 0.83 3.43 -4.92
N ALA A 317 0.56 4.68 -5.30
CA ALA A 317 -0.74 5.09 -5.84
C ALA A 317 -1.02 4.39 -7.18
N LEU A 318 -0.04 4.34 -8.07
CA LEU A 318 -0.16 3.70 -9.38
C LEU A 318 -0.40 2.18 -9.25
N GLY A 319 0.36 1.51 -8.39
CA GLY A 319 0.21 0.08 -8.06
C GLY A 319 -1.15 -0.26 -7.47
N ALA A 320 -1.65 0.57 -6.55
CA ALA A 320 -3.00 0.46 -6.01
C ALA A 320 -4.10 0.62 -7.07
N CYS A 321 -3.97 1.63 -7.93
CA CYS A 321 -4.95 1.92 -8.98
C CYS A 321 -4.95 0.87 -10.09
N VAL A 322 -3.78 0.40 -10.54
CA VAL A 322 -3.71 -0.65 -11.57
C VAL A 322 -4.24 -1.97 -11.02
N SER A 323 -3.98 -2.30 -9.75
CA SER A 323 -4.55 -3.48 -9.08
C SER A 323 -6.08 -3.46 -9.15
N THR A 324 -6.69 -2.33 -8.75
CA THR A 324 -8.13 -2.11 -8.90
C THR A 324 -8.58 -2.21 -10.36
N ARG A 325 -7.86 -1.57 -11.29
CA ARG A 325 -8.34 -1.46 -12.67
C ARG A 325 -8.27 -2.80 -13.42
N VAL A 326 -7.17 -3.53 -13.26
CA VAL A 326 -7.00 -4.89 -13.75
C VAL A 326 -8.05 -5.82 -13.13
N GLY A 327 -8.24 -5.76 -11.80
CA GLY A 327 -9.25 -6.58 -11.12
C GLY A 327 -10.68 -6.31 -11.62
N ASN A 328 -11.04 -5.04 -11.80
CA ASN A 328 -12.36 -4.65 -12.33
C ASN A 328 -12.59 -5.18 -13.75
N GLU A 329 -11.62 -5.05 -14.64
CA GLU A 329 -11.76 -5.53 -16.02
C GLU A 329 -11.76 -7.06 -16.10
N LEU A 330 -10.96 -7.75 -15.28
CA LEU A 330 -11.01 -9.22 -15.18
C LEU A 330 -12.35 -9.72 -14.62
N GLY A 331 -12.85 -9.09 -13.55
CA GLY A 331 -14.17 -9.39 -12.99
C GLY A 331 -15.31 -9.15 -13.99
N ALA A 332 -15.15 -8.16 -14.87
CA ALA A 332 -16.10 -7.89 -15.97
C ALA A 332 -15.95 -8.83 -17.17
N GLY A 333 -15.00 -9.78 -17.16
CA GLY A 333 -14.74 -10.69 -18.26
C GLY A 333 -14.05 -10.03 -19.47
N LYS A 334 -13.27 -8.97 -19.25
CA LYS A 334 -12.62 -8.15 -20.28
C LYS A 334 -11.08 -8.28 -20.23
N PRO A 335 -10.53 -9.44 -20.60
CA PRO A 335 -9.09 -9.72 -20.47
C PRO A 335 -8.20 -8.81 -21.33
N ARG A 336 -8.66 -8.38 -22.51
CA ARG A 336 -7.92 -7.43 -23.37
C ARG A 336 -7.78 -6.05 -22.72
N ARG A 337 -8.84 -5.56 -22.08
CA ARG A 337 -8.81 -4.29 -21.33
C ARG A 337 -7.93 -4.38 -20.10
N ALA A 338 -8.01 -5.49 -19.36
CA ALA A 338 -7.12 -5.76 -18.23
C ALA A 338 -5.64 -5.73 -18.66
N ARG A 339 -5.30 -6.37 -19.78
CA ARG A 339 -3.94 -6.30 -20.37
C ARG A 339 -3.54 -4.88 -20.71
N MET A 340 -4.40 -4.11 -21.39
CA MET A 340 -4.09 -2.73 -21.76
C MET A 340 -3.86 -1.86 -20.52
N ALA A 341 -4.72 -1.97 -19.50
CA ALA A 341 -4.57 -1.24 -18.25
C ALA A 341 -3.21 -1.53 -17.58
N ALA A 342 -2.78 -2.80 -17.56
CA ALA A 342 -1.47 -3.18 -17.04
C ALA A 342 -0.31 -2.58 -17.85
N MET A 343 -0.36 -2.65 -19.19
CA MET A 343 0.71 -2.13 -20.05
C MET A 343 0.82 -0.61 -19.99
N VAL A 344 -0.31 0.10 -19.96
CA VAL A 344 -0.35 1.57 -19.80
C VAL A 344 0.21 1.96 -18.43
N ALA A 345 -0.17 1.26 -17.36
CA ALA A 345 0.36 1.54 -16.03
C ALA A 345 1.88 1.32 -15.94
N LEU A 346 2.40 0.23 -16.50
CA LEU A 346 3.84 -0.03 -16.55
C LEU A 346 4.61 1.05 -17.34
N ALA A 347 4.04 1.54 -18.45
CA ALA A 347 4.62 2.64 -19.21
C ALA A 347 4.63 3.96 -18.41
N CYS A 348 3.55 4.28 -17.69
CA CYS A 348 3.51 5.42 -16.78
C CYS A 348 4.55 5.28 -15.66
N ALA A 349 4.69 4.08 -15.09
CA ALA A 349 5.64 3.81 -14.03
C ALA A 349 7.09 4.02 -14.48
N LEU A 350 7.43 3.60 -15.70
CA LEU A 350 8.73 3.85 -16.30
C LEU A 350 8.99 5.35 -16.48
N ALA A 351 8.00 6.10 -16.98
CA ALA A 351 8.13 7.55 -17.13
C ALA A 351 8.36 8.26 -15.78
N VAL A 352 7.66 7.84 -14.72
CA VAL A 352 7.87 8.33 -13.35
C VAL A 352 9.28 7.98 -12.85
N GLY A 353 9.76 6.75 -13.09
CA GLY A 353 11.13 6.36 -12.76
C GLY A 353 12.19 7.20 -13.46
N VAL A 354 12.00 7.50 -14.75
CA VAL A 354 12.91 8.39 -15.52
C VAL A 354 12.91 9.80 -14.93
N PHE A 355 11.75 10.33 -14.55
CA PHE A 355 11.66 11.60 -13.86
C PHE A 355 12.40 11.56 -12.52
N HIS A 356 12.22 10.50 -11.71
CA HIS A 356 12.94 10.31 -10.45
C HIS A 356 14.45 10.30 -10.63
N LEU A 357 14.96 9.56 -11.61
CA LEU A 357 16.38 9.57 -11.96
C LEU A 357 16.88 10.97 -12.34
N ALA A 358 16.14 11.68 -13.19
CA ALA A 358 16.54 12.99 -13.68
C ALA A 358 16.68 14.01 -12.54
N TRP A 359 15.67 14.13 -11.67
CA TRP A 359 15.70 15.15 -10.61
C TRP A 359 16.67 14.79 -9.49
N THR A 360 16.76 13.51 -9.09
CA THR A 360 17.71 13.07 -8.06
C THR A 360 19.16 13.26 -8.50
N SER A 361 19.44 13.11 -9.81
CA SER A 361 20.76 13.39 -10.38
C SER A 361 21.04 14.90 -10.48
N ALA A 362 20.07 15.69 -10.97
CA ALA A 362 20.26 17.12 -11.22
C ALA A 362 20.29 17.97 -9.93
N LEU A 363 19.51 17.59 -8.91
CA LEU A 363 19.31 18.35 -7.67
C LEU A 363 19.91 17.67 -6.45
N SER A 364 20.78 16.67 -6.65
CA SER A 364 21.34 15.81 -5.59
C SER A 364 21.82 16.60 -4.36
N ARG A 365 22.67 17.62 -4.56
CA ARG A 365 23.26 18.37 -3.46
C ARG A 365 22.27 19.34 -2.82
N GLN A 366 21.58 20.12 -3.65
CA GLN A 366 20.62 21.12 -3.21
C GLN A 366 19.49 20.50 -2.39
N TRP A 367 19.01 19.32 -2.80
CA TRP A 367 17.98 18.58 -2.07
C TRP A 367 18.46 18.13 -0.69
N VAL A 368 19.65 17.54 -0.61
CA VAL A 368 20.23 17.06 0.66
C VAL A 368 20.51 18.20 1.63
N GLU A 369 20.97 19.35 1.14
CA GLU A 369 21.21 20.54 1.94
C GLU A 369 19.92 21.15 2.57
N LEU A 370 18.72 20.75 2.10
CA LEU A 370 17.46 21.10 2.77
C LEU A 370 17.27 20.36 4.11
N PHE A 371 17.90 19.19 4.28
CA PHE A 371 17.75 18.35 5.47
C PHE A 371 18.84 18.59 6.51
N THR A 372 20.05 18.92 6.07
CA THR A 372 21.20 19.04 6.97
C THR A 372 22.30 19.92 6.39
N THR A 373 23.03 20.58 7.29
CA THR A 373 24.24 21.35 6.99
C THR A 373 25.53 20.60 7.34
N GLU A 374 25.42 19.37 7.88
CA GLU A 374 26.57 18.58 8.28
C GLU A 374 27.33 18.05 7.05
N ALA A 375 28.53 18.58 6.80
CA ALA A 375 29.30 18.32 5.58
C ALA A 375 29.57 16.82 5.31
N ALA A 376 29.71 16.01 6.36
CA ALA A 376 29.89 14.56 6.21
C ALA A 376 28.64 13.86 5.67
N VAL A 377 27.46 14.21 6.21
CA VAL A 377 26.17 13.69 5.75
C VAL A 377 25.86 14.17 4.34
N VAL A 378 26.06 15.47 4.07
CA VAL A 378 25.84 16.06 2.73
C VAL A 378 26.66 15.33 1.68
N ARG A 379 27.96 15.12 1.93
CA ARG A 379 28.84 14.41 0.99
C ARG A 379 28.37 13.00 0.69
N LEU A 380 27.98 12.22 1.72
CA LEU A 380 27.55 10.83 1.54
C LEU A 380 26.20 10.74 0.83
N ALA A 381 25.21 11.50 1.28
CA ALA A 381 23.87 11.45 0.73
C ALA A 381 23.83 11.96 -0.71
N SER A 382 24.49 13.09 -1.02
CA SER A 382 24.52 13.62 -2.39
C SER A 382 25.25 12.69 -3.36
N ALA A 383 26.29 11.98 -2.94
CA ALA A 383 26.95 11.00 -3.80
C ALA A 383 26.03 9.80 -4.12
N ALA A 384 25.15 9.41 -3.20
CA ALA A 384 24.23 8.29 -3.38
C ALA A 384 22.90 8.65 -4.09
N MET A 385 22.50 9.93 -4.12
CA MET A 385 21.27 10.39 -4.77
C MET A 385 21.10 9.93 -6.22
N PRO A 386 22.11 10.00 -7.12
CA PRO A 386 21.96 9.46 -8.48
C PRO A 386 21.75 7.94 -8.51
N ILE A 387 22.39 7.19 -7.59
CA ILE A 387 22.21 5.74 -7.46
C ILE A 387 20.77 5.44 -7.03
N LEU A 388 20.24 6.23 -6.09
CA LEU A 388 18.85 6.16 -5.66
C LEU A 388 17.89 6.42 -6.82
N GLY A 389 18.18 7.42 -7.66
CA GLY A 389 17.46 7.68 -8.90
C GLY A 389 17.45 6.50 -9.86
N LEU A 390 18.59 5.80 -10.01
CA LEU A 390 18.67 4.59 -10.82
C LEU A 390 17.83 3.44 -10.23
N CYS A 391 17.75 3.33 -8.90
CA CYS A 391 16.88 2.36 -8.24
C CYS A 391 15.41 2.58 -8.59
N GLU A 392 14.99 3.84 -8.75
CA GLU A 392 13.60 4.20 -9.08
C GLU A 392 13.17 3.78 -10.50
N LEU A 393 14.12 3.61 -11.43
CA LEU A 393 13.82 3.02 -12.74
C LEU A 393 13.31 1.57 -12.62
N GLY A 394 13.81 0.83 -11.63
CA GLY A 394 13.33 -0.52 -11.32
C GLY A 394 12.13 -0.50 -10.38
N ASN A 395 12.18 0.33 -9.34
CA ASN A 395 11.17 0.41 -8.28
C ASN A 395 9.78 0.77 -8.82
N CYS A 396 9.67 1.84 -9.63
CA CYS A 396 8.37 2.29 -10.10
C CYS A 396 7.62 1.21 -10.91
N PRO A 397 8.23 0.59 -11.95
CA PRO A 397 7.58 -0.51 -12.67
C PRO A 397 7.40 -1.78 -11.82
N GLN A 398 8.32 -2.09 -10.90
CA GLN A 398 8.21 -3.20 -9.97
C GLN A 398 6.96 -3.07 -9.08
N THR A 399 6.80 -1.93 -8.41
CA THR A 399 5.67 -1.70 -7.50
C THR A 399 4.35 -1.75 -8.26
N THR A 400 4.35 -1.17 -9.48
CA THR A 400 3.19 -1.18 -10.38
C THR A 400 2.85 -2.60 -10.85
N GLY A 401 3.85 -3.39 -11.26
CA GLY A 401 3.66 -4.77 -11.68
C GLY A 401 3.24 -5.69 -10.54
N CYS A 402 3.73 -5.47 -9.31
CA CYS A 402 3.20 -6.12 -8.11
C CYS A 402 1.72 -5.75 -7.88
N GLY A 403 1.32 -4.51 -8.18
CA GLY A 403 -0.08 -4.10 -8.25
C GLY A 403 -0.88 -4.90 -9.28
N VAL A 404 -0.36 -5.10 -10.49
CA VAL A 404 -0.99 -5.96 -11.50
C VAL A 404 -1.14 -7.40 -10.99
N LEU A 405 -0.10 -7.98 -10.39
CA LEU A 405 -0.14 -9.32 -9.82
C LEU A 405 -1.22 -9.45 -8.73
N ARG A 406 -1.35 -8.45 -7.84
CA ARG A 406 -2.45 -8.39 -6.88
C ARG A 406 -3.82 -8.31 -7.56
N GLY A 407 -4.00 -7.45 -8.56
CA GLY A 407 -5.25 -7.35 -9.33
C GLY A 407 -5.64 -8.64 -10.06
N THR A 408 -4.66 -9.45 -10.46
CA THR A 408 -4.86 -10.81 -11.00
C THR A 408 -4.98 -11.91 -9.93
N ALA A 409 -5.13 -11.56 -8.65
CA ALA A 409 -5.19 -12.51 -7.53
C ALA A 409 -3.95 -13.45 -7.40
N ARG A 410 -2.77 -12.99 -7.81
CA ARG A 410 -1.48 -13.71 -7.72
C ARG A 410 -0.42 -13.02 -6.84
N PRO A 411 -0.75 -12.53 -5.63
CA PRO A 411 0.21 -11.81 -4.78
C PRO A 411 1.45 -12.64 -4.40
N ALA A 412 1.32 -13.96 -4.33
CA ALA A 412 2.43 -14.86 -4.00
C ALA A 412 3.59 -14.82 -5.01
N VAL A 413 3.31 -14.53 -6.28
CA VAL A 413 4.36 -14.35 -7.30
C VAL A 413 5.22 -13.14 -6.95
N GLY A 414 4.57 -12.00 -6.64
CA GLY A 414 5.27 -10.77 -6.23
C GLY A 414 6.07 -10.96 -4.94
N ALA A 415 5.50 -11.64 -3.94
CA ALA A 415 6.18 -11.91 -2.67
C ALA A 415 7.47 -12.73 -2.86
N ARG A 416 7.45 -13.78 -3.69
CA ARG A 416 8.64 -14.58 -4.00
C ARG A 416 9.70 -13.76 -4.74
N ILE A 417 9.27 -12.93 -5.69
CA ILE A 417 10.19 -12.04 -6.43
C ILE A 417 10.84 -11.04 -5.48
N ASN A 418 10.07 -10.41 -4.58
CA ASN A 418 10.60 -9.47 -3.58
C ASN A 418 11.60 -10.17 -2.64
N LEU A 419 11.28 -11.36 -2.13
CA LEU A 419 12.19 -12.13 -1.27
C LEU A 419 13.53 -12.42 -1.97
N LEU A 420 13.47 -12.97 -3.18
CA LEU A 420 14.66 -13.28 -3.97
C LEU A 420 15.48 -12.02 -4.23
N SER A 421 14.83 -10.95 -4.70
CA SER A 421 15.52 -9.75 -5.16
C SER A 421 16.14 -8.96 -4.02
N PHE A 422 15.39 -8.68 -2.94
CA PHE A 422 15.89 -7.85 -1.84
C PHE A 422 16.85 -8.62 -0.93
N TYR A 423 16.55 -9.88 -0.60
CA TYR A 423 17.28 -10.61 0.45
C TYR A 423 18.32 -11.60 -0.08
N LEU A 424 18.10 -12.21 -1.25
CA LEU A 424 19.06 -13.17 -1.81
C LEU A 424 20.01 -12.55 -2.84
N VAL A 425 19.69 -11.36 -3.37
CA VAL A 425 20.57 -10.61 -4.28
C VAL A 425 20.99 -9.28 -3.63
N GLY A 426 20.03 -8.43 -3.30
CA GLY A 426 20.28 -7.07 -2.81
C GLY A 426 21.12 -6.99 -1.56
N THR A 427 20.71 -7.69 -0.49
CA THR A 427 21.42 -7.69 0.79
C THR A 427 22.84 -8.26 0.68
N PRO A 428 23.10 -9.41 0.03
CA PRO A 428 24.46 -9.89 -0.20
C PRO A 428 25.33 -8.89 -0.96
N VAL A 429 24.81 -8.27 -2.03
CA VAL A 429 25.53 -7.24 -2.80
C VAL A 429 25.80 -6.01 -1.93
N ALA A 430 24.82 -5.55 -1.16
CA ALA A 430 24.97 -4.44 -0.21
C ALA A 430 26.11 -4.70 0.77
N VAL A 431 26.09 -5.86 1.44
CA VAL A 431 27.08 -6.25 2.44
C VAL A 431 28.47 -6.39 1.81
N TYR A 432 28.56 -7.07 0.67
CA TYR A 432 29.83 -7.26 -0.03
C TYR A 432 30.45 -5.92 -0.47
N LEU A 433 29.68 -5.03 -1.09
CA LEU A 433 30.19 -3.76 -1.58
C LEU A 433 30.48 -2.75 -0.46
N ALA A 434 29.72 -2.80 0.64
CA ALA A 434 29.91 -1.92 1.78
C ALA A 434 31.06 -2.36 2.70
N PHE A 435 31.29 -3.68 2.87
CA PHE A 435 32.22 -4.22 3.88
C PHE A 435 33.28 -5.19 3.34
N GLY A 436 33.06 -5.85 2.20
CA GLY A 436 33.85 -7.01 1.74
C GLY A 436 35.26 -6.72 1.22
N GLY A 437 35.67 -5.45 1.12
CA GLY A 437 36.92 -5.05 0.45
C GLY A 437 38.10 -4.71 1.35
N GLY A 438 38.19 -5.22 2.59
CA GLY A 438 39.38 -5.05 3.44
C GLY A 438 39.97 -3.63 3.45
N GLY A 439 39.19 -2.65 3.92
CA GLY A 439 39.64 -1.26 4.11
C GLY A 439 39.88 -0.40 2.86
N ALA A 440 40.03 -0.97 1.66
CA ALA A 440 40.37 -0.19 0.46
C ALA A 440 39.61 -0.57 -0.84
N GLY A 441 38.96 -1.73 -0.91
CA GLY A 441 38.27 -2.22 -2.13
C GLY A 441 36.75 -2.07 -2.16
N GLY A 442 36.12 -1.73 -1.03
CA GLY A 442 34.67 -1.51 -0.95
C GLY A 442 34.30 -0.06 -1.24
N VAL A 443 33.15 0.17 -1.89
CA VAL A 443 32.62 1.53 -2.16
C VAL A 443 31.92 2.14 -0.93
N GLY A 444 32.06 1.51 0.25
CA GLY A 444 31.61 2.00 1.54
C GLY A 444 30.10 2.22 1.59
N PHE A 445 29.67 3.40 2.05
CA PHE A 445 28.26 3.79 2.14
C PHE A 445 27.49 3.61 0.82
N SER A 446 28.10 3.91 -0.32
CA SER A 446 27.45 3.75 -1.63
C SER A 446 27.18 2.28 -1.96
N GLY A 447 27.93 1.34 -1.36
CA GLY A 447 27.71 -0.10 -1.50
C GLY A 447 26.32 -0.54 -1.07
N LEU A 448 25.76 0.08 -0.03
CA LEU A 448 24.39 -0.19 0.44
C LEU A 448 23.35 0.12 -0.65
N TRP A 449 23.55 1.23 -1.37
CA TRP A 449 22.65 1.67 -2.45
C TRP A 449 22.87 0.91 -3.76
N TYR A 450 24.08 0.45 -4.05
CA TYR A 450 24.29 -0.52 -5.13
C TYR A 450 23.63 -1.86 -4.83
N GLY A 451 23.56 -2.26 -3.56
CA GLY A 451 22.72 -3.34 -3.09
C GLY A 451 21.25 -3.14 -3.45
N LEU A 452 20.67 -1.96 -3.13
CA LEU A 452 19.30 -1.61 -3.56
C LEU A 452 19.15 -1.70 -5.08
N LEU A 453 20.10 -1.14 -5.83
CA LEU A 453 20.05 -1.11 -7.28
C LEU A 453 20.02 -2.53 -7.86
N SER A 454 20.83 -3.43 -7.34
CA SER A 454 20.85 -4.84 -7.75
C SER A 454 19.53 -5.56 -7.43
N ALA A 455 18.92 -5.26 -6.27
CA ALA A 455 17.61 -5.76 -5.91
C ALA A 455 16.55 -5.27 -6.90
N GLN A 456 16.52 -3.96 -7.17
CA GLN A 456 15.52 -3.35 -8.05
C GLN A 456 15.67 -3.81 -9.50
N ALA A 457 16.89 -3.98 -9.99
CA ALA A 457 17.17 -4.52 -11.32
C ALA A 457 16.65 -5.97 -11.45
N THR A 458 16.91 -6.81 -10.43
CA THR A 458 16.41 -8.19 -10.40
C THR A 458 14.88 -8.22 -10.31
N CYS A 459 14.32 -7.39 -9.44
CA CYS A 459 12.89 -7.35 -9.16
C CYS A 459 12.10 -6.92 -10.40
N VAL A 460 12.51 -5.84 -11.06
CA VAL A 460 11.83 -5.34 -12.27
C VAL A 460 11.90 -6.35 -13.41
N ALA A 461 13.06 -7.02 -13.61
CA ALA A 461 13.20 -8.03 -14.65
C ALA A 461 12.23 -9.21 -14.44
N LEU A 462 12.13 -9.71 -13.21
CA LEU A 462 11.26 -10.83 -12.86
C LEU A 462 9.78 -10.43 -12.85
N VAL A 463 9.43 -9.23 -12.37
CA VAL A 463 8.04 -8.72 -12.39
C VAL A 463 7.57 -8.51 -13.82
N LEU A 464 8.39 -7.90 -14.68
CA LEU A 464 8.05 -7.74 -16.10
C LEU A 464 7.91 -9.11 -16.79
N ALA A 465 8.76 -10.08 -16.46
CA ALA A 465 8.61 -11.44 -16.97
C ALA A 465 7.30 -12.10 -16.53
N ALA A 466 6.91 -11.94 -15.26
CA ALA A 466 5.67 -12.48 -14.73
C ALA A 466 4.44 -11.81 -15.37
N VAL A 467 4.45 -10.49 -15.51
CA VAL A 467 3.29 -9.70 -15.97
C VAL A 467 3.17 -9.67 -17.50
N VAL A 468 4.25 -9.37 -18.21
CA VAL A 468 4.23 -9.13 -19.65
C VAL A 468 4.31 -10.43 -20.45
N TRP A 469 5.19 -11.35 -20.05
CA TRP A 469 5.46 -12.57 -20.83
C TRP A 469 4.68 -13.80 -20.36
N ARG A 470 4.45 -13.95 -19.05
CA ARG A 470 3.83 -15.18 -18.49
C ARG A 470 2.34 -15.06 -18.16
N THR A 471 1.74 -13.87 -18.20
CA THR A 471 0.33 -13.71 -17.86
C THR A 471 -0.57 -14.02 -19.06
N ASP A 472 -1.28 -15.13 -18.98
CA ASP A 472 -2.41 -15.40 -19.87
C ASP A 472 -3.67 -14.71 -19.32
N TRP A 473 -4.02 -13.60 -19.96
CA TRP A 473 -5.16 -12.78 -19.56
C TRP A 473 -6.51 -13.49 -19.68
N GLN A 474 -6.66 -14.45 -20.60
CA GLN A 474 -7.90 -15.22 -20.74
C GLN A 474 -8.07 -16.16 -19.55
N VAL A 475 -6.99 -16.85 -19.17
CA VAL A 475 -6.98 -17.72 -17.98
C VAL A 475 -7.26 -16.91 -16.72
N GLU A 476 -6.66 -15.74 -16.58
CA GLU A 476 -6.91 -14.87 -15.41
C GLU A 476 -8.36 -14.35 -15.35
N ALA A 477 -9.01 -14.09 -16.50
CA ALA A 477 -10.44 -13.73 -16.52
C ALA A 477 -11.33 -14.90 -16.09
N MET A 478 -10.99 -16.13 -16.49
CA MET A 478 -11.71 -17.34 -16.03
C MET A 478 -11.52 -17.57 -14.53
N ARG A 479 -10.28 -17.38 -14.02
CA ARG A 479 -9.99 -17.46 -12.58
C ARG A 479 -10.76 -16.40 -11.79
N ALA A 480 -10.86 -15.17 -12.30
CA ALA A 480 -11.64 -14.11 -11.68
C ALA A 480 -13.13 -14.47 -11.56
N LYS A 481 -13.71 -15.08 -12.61
CA LYS A 481 -15.09 -15.58 -12.56
C LYS A 481 -15.27 -16.68 -11.50
N LYS A 482 -14.30 -17.59 -11.35
CA LYS A 482 -14.31 -18.63 -10.32
C LYS A 482 -14.18 -18.03 -8.91
N LEU A 483 -13.32 -17.04 -8.72
CA LEU A 483 -13.17 -16.33 -7.45
C LEU A 483 -14.47 -15.62 -7.06
N ALA A 484 -15.14 -15.01 -8.03
CA ALA A 484 -16.44 -14.37 -7.83
C ALA A 484 -17.59 -15.38 -7.57
N GLY A 485 -17.49 -16.61 -8.10
CA GLY A 485 -18.56 -17.63 -8.05
C GLY A 485 -18.47 -18.64 -6.89
N LEU A 486 -17.26 -19.08 -6.49
CA LEU A 486 -17.09 -20.10 -5.45
C LEU A 486 -17.43 -19.60 -4.04
N GLU A 487 -17.21 -18.31 -3.76
CA GLU A 487 -17.52 -17.76 -2.44
C GLU A 487 -19.03 -17.74 -2.14
N LEU A 488 -19.88 -17.68 -3.19
CA LEU A 488 -21.33 -17.88 -3.09
C LEU A 488 -21.71 -19.34 -2.84
N ALA A 489 -21.05 -20.30 -3.48
CA ALA A 489 -21.34 -21.73 -3.29
C ALA A 489 -21.01 -22.22 -1.87
N SER A 490 -20.04 -21.60 -1.21
CA SER A 490 -19.77 -21.84 0.22
C SER A 490 -20.89 -21.34 1.15
N SER A 491 -21.83 -20.55 0.61
CA SER A 491 -23.05 -20.07 1.29
C SER A 491 -24.34 -20.71 0.76
N SER A 492 -24.30 -21.45 -0.35
CA SER A 492 -25.42 -22.20 -0.92
C SER A 492 -24.94 -23.42 -1.73
N SER A 493 -25.26 -24.62 -1.25
CA SER A 493 -24.96 -25.88 -1.94
C SER A 493 -25.81 -26.02 -3.21
N SER A 494 -25.19 -25.92 -4.40
CA SER A 494 -25.88 -26.18 -5.67
C SER A 494 -25.05 -27.04 -6.64
N PRO A 495 -25.65 -28.06 -7.30
CA PRO A 495 -24.97 -29.02 -8.18
C PRO A 495 -24.35 -28.43 -9.47
N ALA A 496 -24.66 -27.18 -9.84
CA ALA A 496 -24.04 -26.51 -10.97
C ALA A 496 -22.53 -26.21 -10.77
N ALA A 497 -22.07 -26.15 -9.52
CA ALA A 497 -20.67 -25.92 -9.17
C ALA A 497 -19.75 -27.08 -9.59
N ALA A 498 -20.27 -28.32 -9.57
CA ALA A 498 -19.49 -29.51 -9.91
C ALA A 498 -19.14 -29.61 -11.40
N ALA A 499 -20.01 -29.09 -12.28
CA ALA A 499 -19.78 -29.11 -13.73
C ALA A 499 -18.67 -28.12 -14.14
N GLY A 500 -18.65 -26.92 -13.56
CA GLY A 500 -17.60 -25.92 -13.81
C GLY A 500 -16.23 -26.32 -13.24
N GLU A 501 -16.21 -27.13 -12.19
CA GLU A 501 -14.98 -27.66 -11.60
C GLU A 501 -14.30 -28.70 -12.51
N ALA A 502 -15.08 -29.54 -13.19
CA ALA A 502 -14.58 -30.55 -14.12
C ALA A 502 -13.95 -29.93 -15.39
N GLU A 503 -14.56 -28.88 -15.93
CA GLU A 503 -14.05 -28.18 -17.12
C GLU A 503 -12.79 -27.36 -16.82
N SER A 504 -12.75 -26.70 -15.66
CA SER A 504 -11.56 -25.98 -15.18
C SER A 504 -10.39 -26.92 -14.88
N LYS A 505 -10.63 -28.08 -14.25
CA LYS A 505 -9.58 -29.09 -14.00
C LYS A 505 -9.01 -29.67 -15.30
N ARG A 506 -9.85 -29.90 -16.32
CA ARG A 506 -9.40 -30.34 -17.65
C ARG A 506 -8.47 -29.33 -18.33
N LEU A 507 -8.79 -28.04 -18.25
CA LEU A 507 -8.00 -26.99 -18.90
C LEU A 507 -6.70 -26.66 -18.15
N VAL A 508 -6.69 -26.79 -16.82
CA VAL A 508 -5.46 -26.63 -16.01
C VAL A 508 -4.52 -27.82 -16.20
N ALA A 509 -5.04 -29.05 -16.26
CA ALA A 509 -4.25 -30.25 -16.53
C ALA A 509 -3.61 -30.28 -17.93
N ALA A 510 -4.24 -29.64 -18.93
CA ALA A 510 -3.70 -29.54 -20.28
C ALA A 510 -2.43 -28.68 -20.40
N ASN A 511 -2.12 -27.84 -19.40
CA ASN A 511 -0.97 -26.92 -19.39
C ASN A 511 0.21 -27.37 -18.49
N GLY A 512 0.19 -28.60 -17.97
CA GLY A 512 1.38 -29.21 -17.35
C GLY A 512 1.76 -28.72 -15.95
N GLU A 513 0.86 -28.04 -15.22
CA GLU A 513 1.05 -27.79 -13.78
C GLU A 513 0.36 -28.90 -12.96
N PRO A 514 1.02 -29.49 -11.94
CA PRO A 514 0.43 -30.54 -11.13
C PRO A 514 -0.78 -30.00 -10.36
N ALA A 515 -1.85 -30.80 -10.35
CA ALA A 515 -3.04 -30.53 -9.56
C ALA A 515 -2.68 -30.62 -8.07
N GLU A 516 -2.43 -29.49 -7.42
CA GLU A 516 -2.46 -29.44 -5.96
C GLU A 516 -3.91 -29.35 -5.50
N ASP A 517 -4.28 -30.32 -4.65
CA ASP A 517 -5.62 -30.53 -4.11
C ASP A 517 -6.17 -29.30 -3.38
N VAL A 518 -7.48 -29.12 -3.60
CA VAL A 518 -8.33 -27.96 -3.31
C VAL A 518 -8.52 -27.70 -1.81
#